data_AF-A0A6M1ZGV3-F1
#
_entry.id   AF-A0A6M1ZGV3-F1
#
_cell.length_a   1.000
_cell.length_b   1.000
_cell.length_c   1.000
_cell.angle_alpha   90.00
_cell.angle_beta   90.00
_cell.angle_gamma   90.00
#
_symmetry.space_group_name_H-M   'P 1'
#
loop_
_entity.id
_entity.type
_entity.pdbx_description
1 polymer ?
#
loop_
_entity_poly.entity_id
_entity_poly.type
_entity_poly.pdbx_seq_one_letter_code
_entity_poly.pdbx_strand_id
1 'polypeptide(L)'
;MKKIYILFILFFATNLYSQLNFVSTYDQWKSKENHFVEFLDDKDQARVVFIGSKVFSSDGKGKRPTVSEGMAYGLLLSYANDDQHLFDKFLRYVIDACNKYGCVVFTKDKCYHRSFFLMPWMLDYKSEPFYYKPQKDSTDSYFSSGSATDADIQIAWALSLAMKRVEKGKWKNNYFRTFFGKADYKNIFYQMVKEIRLYDIDWDKKIILPGSQWGDAGKNVFFAGYFTPQAFEALDTAPIVSTSNGFEKEKNSKAYSLVIQNNSAKKIFVNLEQDNANIHPDFYLIKTENTNFYWIPPLSKTRILFIPKNSSSNINIKIAFNNNSKIKAEYTLIAKNQKWDIVKKQFFTKSDITIQNDRALITIKDKTFSKLQFSFSEVMINSAQVIKKFQEKHNTGLVPNILYFDGKYPSKWEKAFSYDAIRYILWTTPFLSKNPHIKGYALLKNVLDNMTKSLLPFIKKSKNGWTLPPEGINVFTNEANNGWKHVSPALNAPVFLYAYYQKDKALMEKLAPNIENYSIANKQPSIFDPPNDSSAYYGACMILIIQAIIEEKLE
;
A
#
# COMPACT_ATOMS: atom_id res chain seq x y z
N MET A 1 16.10 -5.26 69.09
CA MET A 1 15.77 -4.41 67.92
C MET A 1 16.94 -4.43 66.93
N LYS A 2 16.86 -5.23 65.86
CA LYS A 2 17.83 -5.20 64.75
C LYS A 2 17.24 -4.37 63.61
N LYS A 3 17.84 -3.21 63.32
CA LYS A 3 17.49 -2.38 62.16
C LYS A 3 18.12 -3.00 60.91
N ILE A 4 17.29 -3.48 60.00
CA ILE A 4 17.69 -3.91 58.65
C ILE A 4 17.76 -2.64 57.80
N TYR A 5 18.95 -2.27 57.34
CA TYR A 5 19.13 -1.26 56.31
C TYR A 5 18.90 -1.93 54.95
N ILE A 6 17.76 -1.64 54.32
CA ILE A 6 17.53 -1.99 52.92
C ILE A 6 18.31 -0.98 52.07
N LEU A 7 19.44 -1.43 51.54
CA LEU A 7 20.25 -0.69 50.59
C LEU A 7 19.51 -0.66 49.23
N PHE A 8 18.84 0.45 48.92
CA PHE A 8 18.32 0.72 47.58
C PHE A 8 19.51 0.97 46.64
N ILE A 9 20.01 -0.08 46.01
CA ILE A 9 20.91 0.07 44.85
C ILE A 9 20.02 0.54 43.69
N LEU A 10 19.96 1.86 43.50
CA LEU A 10 19.54 2.48 42.24
C LEU A 10 20.55 2.05 41.17
N PHE A 11 20.26 0.94 40.49
CA PHE A 11 20.85 0.65 39.19
C PHE A 11 20.41 1.76 38.24
N PHE A 12 21.17 2.85 38.19
CA PHE A 12 21.29 3.62 36.96
C PHE A 12 21.92 2.67 35.95
N ALA A 13 21.08 1.90 35.25
CA ALA A 13 21.41 1.37 33.95
C ALA A 13 21.65 2.60 33.07
N THR A 14 22.86 3.16 33.17
CA THR A 14 23.37 4.14 32.24
C THR A 14 23.22 3.49 30.87
N ASN A 15 22.33 4.06 30.05
CA ASN A 15 22.15 3.66 28.67
C ASN A 15 23.53 3.74 28.00
N LEU A 16 24.19 2.58 27.92
CA LEU A 16 25.58 2.41 27.48
C LEU A 16 25.73 2.53 25.95
N TYR A 17 24.73 3.12 25.30
CA TYR A 17 24.78 3.61 23.95
C TYR A 17 24.91 5.12 24.06
N SER A 18 26.09 5.63 23.68
CA SER A 18 26.24 7.05 23.33
C SER A 18 25.05 7.45 22.46
N GLN A 19 24.41 8.59 22.77
CA GLN A 19 23.33 9.11 21.95
C GLN A 19 23.77 9.10 20.48
N LEU A 20 23.09 8.30 19.65
CA LEU A 20 23.32 8.28 18.22
C LEU A 20 23.00 9.68 17.69
N ASN A 21 23.94 10.29 16.96
CA ASN A 21 23.83 11.67 16.52
C ASN A 21 23.68 11.74 15.01
N PHE A 22 22.44 11.64 14.53
CA PHE A 22 22.12 11.81 13.10
C PHE A 22 22.22 13.29 12.72
N VAL A 23 23.05 13.62 11.72
CA VAL A 23 23.18 14.98 11.18
C VAL A 23 21.97 15.37 10.33
N SER A 24 21.32 14.38 9.72
CA SER A 24 20.09 14.55 8.94
C SER A 24 18.86 14.67 9.82
N THR A 25 17.94 15.56 9.45
CA THR A 25 16.69 15.78 10.20
C THR A 25 15.47 15.77 9.28
N TYR A 26 14.30 15.51 9.86
CA TYR A 26 13.01 15.61 9.16
C TYR A 26 12.74 17.03 8.63
N ASP A 27 13.14 18.07 9.38
CA ASP A 27 12.95 19.47 8.95
C ASP A 27 13.79 19.81 7.72
N GLN A 28 15.02 19.28 7.62
CA GLN A 28 15.78 19.38 6.37
C GLN A 28 15.05 18.67 5.24
N TRP A 29 14.55 17.45 5.44
CA TRP A 29 13.89 16.69 4.38
C TRP A 29 12.62 17.37 3.86
N LYS A 30 11.78 17.93 4.73
CA LYS A 30 10.56 18.62 4.30
C LYS A 30 10.79 20.06 3.81
N SER A 31 11.99 20.61 3.96
CA SER A 31 12.30 21.96 3.50
C SER A 31 12.15 22.07 1.98
N LYS A 32 11.49 23.15 1.51
CA LYS A 32 11.37 23.48 0.08
C LYS A 32 12.73 23.60 -0.61
N GLU A 33 13.76 24.01 0.13
CA GLU A 33 15.13 24.20 -0.36
C GLU A 33 15.87 22.90 -0.65
N ASN A 34 15.46 21.78 -0.04
CA ASN A 34 16.13 20.49 -0.20
C ASN A 34 15.47 19.58 -1.24
N HIS A 35 14.39 20.03 -1.87
CA HIS A 35 13.76 19.42 -3.05
C HIS A 35 13.24 17.97 -2.93
N PHE A 36 13.24 17.36 -1.74
CA PHE A 36 12.62 16.05 -1.49
C PHE A 36 11.10 16.10 -1.44
N VAL A 37 10.55 17.23 -0.97
CA VAL A 37 9.11 17.47 -0.88
C VAL A 37 8.75 18.66 -1.76
N GLU A 38 7.81 18.45 -2.67
CA GLU A 38 7.22 19.51 -3.48
C GLU A 38 5.82 19.83 -2.96
N PHE A 39 5.57 21.09 -2.66
CA PHE A 39 4.28 21.58 -2.20
C PHE A 39 3.48 22.10 -3.39
N LEU A 40 2.29 21.54 -3.58
CA LEU A 40 1.32 21.94 -4.60
C LEU A 40 0.28 22.83 -3.91
N ASP A 41 0.70 24.07 -3.62
CA ASP A 41 -0.03 24.98 -2.73
C ASP A 41 -1.43 25.33 -3.26
N ASP A 42 -1.61 25.38 -4.58
CA ASP A 42 -2.91 25.57 -5.26
C ASP A 42 -3.92 24.45 -5.02
N LYS A 43 -3.44 23.25 -4.69
CA LYS A 43 -4.26 22.06 -4.42
C LYS A 43 -4.31 21.67 -2.95
N ASP A 44 -3.62 22.41 -2.08
CA ASP A 44 -3.38 22.03 -0.69
C ASP A 44 -2.82 20.59 -0.56
N GLN A 45 -1.87 20.27 -1.43
CA GLN A 45 -1.24 18.96 -1.56
C GLN A 45 0.28 19.07 -1.40
N ALA A 46 0.92 17.93 -1.13
CA ALA A 46 2.37 17.78 -1.20
C ALA A 46 2.68 16.43 -1.83
N ARG A 47 3.83 16.31 -2.48
CA ARG A 47 4.34 15.06 -3.04
C ARG A 47 5.81 14.88 -2.73
N VAL A 48 6.24 13.62 -2.64
CA VAL A 48 7.65 13.27 -2.49
C VAL A 48 8.28 13.14 -3.87
N VAL A 49 9.37 13.87 -4.10
CA VAL A 49 10.15 13.82 -5.34
C VAL A 49 11.06 12.60 -5.27
N PHE A 50 10.79 11.61 -6.11
CA PHE A 50 11.54 10.36 -6.16
C PHE A 50 12.89 10.54 -6.87
N ILE A 51 12.84 11.16 -8.05
CA ILE A 51 14.01 11.46 -8.88
C ILE A 51 13.96 12.94 -9.23
N GLY A 52 15.06 13.66 -9.00
CA GLY A 52 15.15 15.10 -9.25
C GLY A 52 15.10 15.46 -10.73
N SER A 53 15.48 14.53 -11.61
CA SER A 53 15.60 14.71 -13.06
C SER A 53 14.42 14.08 -13.83
N LYS A 54 14.60 12.88 -14.40
CA LYS A 54 13.62 12.15 -15.19
C LYS A 54 13.87 10.65 -15.16
N VAL A 55 12.85 9.88 -15.49
CA VAL A 55 12.97 8.46 -15.86
C VAL A 55 12.86 8.31 -17.37
N PHE A 56 13.22 7.13 -17.88
CA PHE A 56 12.94 6.81 -19.27
C PHE A 56 11.43 6.60 -19.45
N SER A 57 10.85 7.25 -20.46
CA SER A 57 9.43 7.14 -20.80
C SER A 57 9.22 7.20 -22.30
N SER A 58 8.32 6.38 -22.84
CA SER A 58 8.05 6.35 -24.29
C SER A 58 7.27 7.57 -24.79
N ASP A 59 6.51 8.22 -23.92
CA ASP A 59 5.74 9.45 -24.18
C ASP A 59 6.47 10.74 -23.77
N GLY A 60 7.72 10.63 -23.29
CA GLY A 60 8.52 11.77 -22.83
C GLY A 60 8.03 12.48 -21.55
N LYS A 61 7.02 11.94 -20.85
CA LYS A 61 6.40 12.59 -19.68
C LYS A 61 7.08 12.32 -18.34
N GLY A 62 8.00 11.35 -18.23
CA GLY A 62 8.60 10.89 -16.97
C GLY A 62 9.52 11.87 -16.24
N LYS A 63 9.21 13.17 -16.19
CA LYS A 63 9.99 14.21 -15.52
C LYS A 63 9.64 14.30 -14.04
N ARG A 64 10.67 14.46 -13.20
CA ARG A 64 10.58 14.65 -11.74
C ARG A 64 9.51 13.77 -11.09
N PRO A 65 9.55 12.44 -11.31
CA PRO A 65 8.46 11.59 -10.90
C PRO A 65 8.33 11.50 -9.38
N THR A 66 7.13 11.16 -8.94
CA THR A 66 6.82 10.63 -7.61
C THR A 66 6.47 9.16 -7.78
N VAL A 67 6.90 8.32 -6.83
CA VAL A 67 6.45 6.93 -6.73
C VAL A 67 5.57 6.74 -5.49
N SER A 68 4.66 5.77 -5.53
CA SER A 68 3.76 5.50 -4.39
C SER A 68 4.53 5.11 -3.13
N GLU A 69 5.66 4.41 -3.25
CA GLU A 69 6.57 4.10 -2.13
C GLU A 69 7.07 5.40 -1.45
N GLY A 70 7.38 6.43 -2.23
CA GLY A 70 7.74 7.76 -1.74
C GLY A 70 6.65 8.42 -0.93
N MET A 71 5.41 8.28 -1.38
CA MET A 71 4.26 8.77 -0.62
C MET A 71 4.04 7.99 0.66
N ALA A 72 4.22 6.66 0.63
CA ALA A 72 4.14 5.82 1.83
C ALA A 72 5.18 6.25 2.89
N TYR A 73 6.44 6.46 2.49
CA TYR A 73 7.48 6.94 3.39
C TYR A 73 7.21 8.35 3.87
N GLY A 74 6.74 9.25 3.02
CA GLY A 74 6.37 10.61 3.43
C GLY A 74 5.27 10.63 4.50
N LEU A 75 4.26 9.76 4.39
CA LEU A 75 3.21 9.60 5.40
C LEU A 75 3.77 9.04 6.72
N LEU A 76 4.59 7.97 6.66
CA LEU A 76 5.20 7.38 7.87
C LEU A 76 6.14 8.37 8.58
N LEU A 77 6.94 9.13 7.83
CA LEU A 77 7.83 10.17 8.37
C LEU A 77 7.06 11.34 8.98
N SER A 78 5.97 11.78 8.33
CA SER A 78 5.10 12.83 8.88
C SER A 78 4.44 12.36 10.18
N TYR A 79 3.97 11.11 10.23
CA TYR A 79 3.45 10.49 11.45
C TYR A 79 4.51 10.45 12.56
N ALA A 80 5.70 9.93 12.27
CA ALA A 80 6.79 9.80 13.24
C ALA A 80 7.16 11.14 13.89
N ASN A 81 7.05 12.25 13.13
CA ASN A 81 7.39 13.59 13.58
C ASN A 81 6.19 14.43 14.04
N ASP A 82 5.03 13.82 14.27
CA ASP A 82 3.80 14.49 14.71
C ASP A 82 3.34 15.64 13.78
N ASP A 83 3.65 15.54 12.50
CA ASP A 83 3.35 16.56 11.50
C ASP A 83 2.03 16.22 10.77
N GLN A 84 0.90 16.38 11.48
CA GLN A 84 -0.42 16.09 10.92
C GLN A 84 -0.69 16.90 9.64
N HIS A 85 -0.24 18.16 9.58
CA HIS A 85 -0.50 19.04 8.46
C HIS A 85 0.17 18.55 7.17
N LEU A 86 1.45 18.15 7.23
CA LEU A 86 2.12 17.58 6.06
C LEU A 86 1.59 16.17 5.73
N PHE A 87 1.25 15.36 6.75
CA PHE A 87 0.57 14.07 6.55
C PHE A 87 -0.71 14.24 5.70
N ASP A 88 -1.53 15.22 6.02
CA ASP A 88 -2.80 15.47 5.32
C ASP A 88 -2.59 15.95 3.89
N LYS A 89 -1.58 16.79 3.64
CA LYS A 89 -1.20 17.21 2.29
C LYS A 89 -0.75 16.02 1.43
N PHE A 90 0.05 15.11 1.99
CA PHE A 90 0.43 13.87 1.32
C PHE A 90 -0.77 12.97 1.06
N LEU A 91 -1.66 12.80 2.04
CA LEU A 91 -2.85 11.97 1.88
C LEU A 91 -3.82 12.54 0.83
N ARG A 92 -3.99 13.86 0.76
CA ARG A 92 -4.77 14.51 -0.32
C ARG A 92 -4.19 14.23 -1.69
N TYR A 93 -2.87 14.22 -1.82
CA TYR A 93 -2.20 13.87 -3.08
C TYR A 93 -2.47 12.40 -3.46
N VAL A 94 -2.28 11.47 -2.51
CA VAL A 94 -2.56 10.04 -2.71
C VAL A 94 -4.00 9.84 -3.17
N ILE A 95 -4.98 10.39 -2.44
CA ILE A 95 -6.41 10.20 -2.75
C ILE A 95 -6.79 10.84 -4.09
N ASP A 96 -6.26 12.03 -4.42
CA ASP A 96 -6.52 12.65 -5.72
C ASP A 96 -5.96 11.81 -6.88
N ALA A 97 -4.77 11.25 -6.72
CA ALA A 97 -4.18 10.33 -7.68
C ALA A 97 -5.02 9.05 -7.85
N CYS A 98 -5.43 8.42 -6.75
CA CYS A 98 -6.29 7.22 -6.80
C CYS A 98 -7.63 7.53 -7.50
N ASN A 99 -8.29 8.64 -7.13
CA ASN A 99 -9.57 9.04 -7.70
C ASN A 99 -9.52 9.24 -9.22
N LYS A 100 -8.42 9.81 -9.72
CA LYS A 100 -8.26 10.16 -11.14
C LYS A 100 -7.73 8.99 -11.96
N TYR A 101 -6.74 8.27 -11.44
CA TYR A 101 -5.89 7.41 -12.26
C TYR A 101 -5.73 5.97 -11.74
N GLY A 102 -6.17 5.67 -10.51
CA GLY A 102 -6.02 4.35 -9.91
C GLY A 102 -6.63 3.24 -10.77
N CYS A 103 -5.84 2.21 -11.05
CA CYS A 103 -6.26 1.12 -11.93
C CYS A 103 -5.65 -0.23 -11.54
N VAL A 104 -6.40 -1.29 -11.75
CA VAL A 104 -6.03 -2.65 -11.31
C VAL A 104 -6.23 -3.73 -12.37
N VAL A 105 -6.79 -3.37 -13.54
CA VAL A 105 -6.84 -4.26 -14.71
C VAL A 105 -6.49 -3.45 -15.94
N PHE A 106 -5.42 -3.88 -16.60
CA PHE A 106 -4.80 -3.20 -17.73
C PHE A 106 -4.90 -4.02 -19.00
N THR A 107 -5.02 -3.34 -20.14
CA THR A 107 -4.24 -3.72 -21.33
C THR A 107 -3.12 -2.69 -21.51
N LYS A 108 -2.29 -2.87 -22.55
CA LYS A 108 -1.14 -2.01 -22.85
C LYS A 108 -1.44 -0.49 -22.71
N ASP A 109 -2.67 -0.06 -23.05
CA ASP A 109 -3.02 1.36 -23.16
C ASP A 109 -4.32 1.77 -22.44
N LYS A 110 -5.01 0.84 -21.77
CA LYS A 110 -6.35 1.13 -21.25
C LYS A 110 -6.58 0.51 -19.88
N CYS A 111 -7.06 1.35 -18.97
CA CYS A 111 -7.62 0.90 -17.73
C CYS A 111 -9.03 0.31 -17.95
N TYR A 112 -9.20 -0.97 -17.64
CA TYR A 112 -10.51 -1.63 -17.68
C TYR A 112 -11.18 -1.64 -16.32
N HIS A 113 -10.41 -1.65 -15.24
CA HIS A 113 -10.95 -1.68 -13.89
C HIS A 113 -10.21 -0.69 -13.00
N ARG A 114 -10.94 0.29 -12.48
CA ARG A 114 -10.37 1.31 -11.60
C ARG A 114 -10.28 0.80 -10.17
N SER A 115 -9.27 1.30 -9.49
CA SER A 115 -9.18 1.34 -8.04
C SER A 115 -9.34 2.78 -7.59
N PHE A 116 -9.90 2.99 -6.41
CA PHE A 116 -10.09 4.32 -5.85
C PHE A 116 -9.24 4.57 -4.61
N PHE A 117 -8.54 3.55 -4.14
CA PHE A 117 -7.73 3.61 -2.94
C PHE A 117 -6.34 2.98 -3.09
N LEU A 118 -6.00 2.36 -4.23
CA LEU A 118 -4.64 1.93 -4.55
C LEU A 118 -3.98 2.98 -5.44
N MET A 119 -2.79 3.40 -5.03
CA MET A 119 -2.12 4.54 -5.66
C MET A 119 -1.40 4.10 -6.93
N PRO A 120 -1.53 4.84 -8.06
CA PRO A 120 -0.61 4.73 -9.19
C PRO A 120 0.85 4.71 -8.72
N TRP A 121 1.61 3.69 -9.12
CA TRP A 121 2.94 3.44 -8.57
C TRP A 121 3.94 4.51 -8.99
N MET A 122 3.70 5.21 -10.10
CA MET A 122 4.55 6.31 -10.55
C MET A 122 3.73 7.39 -11.29
N LEU A 123 4.00 8.65 -10.96
CA LEU A 123 3.36 9.83 -11.53
C LEU A 123 4.44 10.87 -11.89
N ASP A 124 4.23 11.64 -12.94
CA ASP A 124 5.13 12.73 -13.32
C ASP A 124 4.95 13.97 -12.43
N TYR A 125 5.67 15.05 -12.75
CA TYR A 125 5.55 16.33 -12.04
C TYR A 125 4.18 17.00 -12.15
N LYS A 126 3.35 16.64 -13.12
CA LYS A 126 1.95 17.09 -13.23
C LYS A 126 0.99 16.20 -12.45
N SER A 127 1.52 15.19 -11.76
CA SER A 127 0.75 14.18 -11.05
C SER A 127 -0.05 13.28 -11.99
N GLU A 128 0.43 13.06 -13.22
CA GLU A 128 -0.19 12.20 -14.22
C GLU A 128 0.60 10.88 -14.39
N PRO A 129 -0.08 9.73 -14.62
CA PRO A 129 0.60 8.52 -15.05
C PRO A 129 1.18 8.69 -16.46
N PHE A 130 2.22 7.93 -16.75
CA PHE A 130 2.91 7.96 -18.04
C PHE A 130 3.42 6.58 -18.41
N TYR A 131 3.96 6.45 -19.62
CA TYR A 131 4.50 5.19 -20.12
C TYR A 131 5.97 5.02 -19.73
N TYR A 132 6.24 4.39 -18.59
CA TYR A 132 7.57 4.11 -18.07
C TYR A 132 8.34 3.11 -18.95
N LYS A 133 9.67 3.30 -19.04
CA LYS A 133 10.61 2.35 -19.65
C LYS A 133 11.70 1.99 -18.63
N PRO A 134 12.03 0.71 -18.44
CA PRO A 134 13.07 0.30 -17.49
C PRO A 134 14.47 0.73 -17.93
N GLN A 135 14.70 0.84 -19.24
CA GLN A 135 15.98 1.28 -19.83
C GLN A 135 15.71 2.16 -21.06
N LYS A 136 16.68 3.01 -21.40
CA LYS A 136 16.60 3.95 -22.54
C LYS A 136 16.12 3.27 -23.82
N ASP A 137 16.72 2.13 -24.15
CA ASP A 137 16.51 1.42 -25.42
C ASP A 137 15.55 0.22 -25.28
N SER A 138 14.87 0.08 -24.14
CA SER A 138 13.87 -0.99 -23.96
C SER A 138 12.74 -0.87 -25.00
N THR A 139 12.28 -1.98 -25.54
CA THR A 139 11.07 -2.04 -26.38
C THR A 139 9.79 -2.11 -25.55
N ASP A 140 9.92 -2.50 -24.28
CA ASP A 140 8.82 -2.62 -23.35
C ASP A 140 8.50 -1.26 -22.72
N SER A 141 7.20 -1.02 -22.53
CA SER A 141 6.74 0.17 -21.84
C SER A 141 5.49 -0.14 -21.04
N TYR A 142 5.43 0.45 -19.85
CA TYR A 142 4.45 0.12 -18.84
C TYR A 142 3.70 1.38 -18.45
N PHE A 143 2.38 1.40 -18.65
CA PHE A 143 1.56 2.53 -18.22
C PHE A 143 1.47 2.53 -16.69
N SER A 144 1.90 3.62 -16.05
CA SER A 144 2.19 3.65 -14.61
C SER A 144 0.99 3.85 -13.69
N SER A 145 -0.23 3.68 -14.20
CA SER A 145 -1.46 3.92 -13.43
C SER A 145 -1.87 2.75 -12.53
N GLY A 146 -1.12 1.66 -12.55
CA GLY A 146 -1.32 0.51 -11.66
C GLY A 146 -0.65 0.71 -10.32
N SER A 147 -0.94 -0.17 -9.37
CA SER A 147 -0.43 -0.02 -8.02
C SER A 147 0.80 -0.88 -7.74
N ALA A 148 1.49 -0.57 -6.63
CA ALA A 148 2.60 -1.34 -6.09
C ALA A 148 2.30 -1.69 -4.63
N THR A 149 2.24 -2.99 -4.34
CA THR A 149 1.70 -3.49 -3.07
C THR A 149 2.45 -3.00 -1.84
N ASP A 150 3.79 -2.85 -1.92
CA ASP A 150 4.58 -2.33 -0.80
C ASP A 150 4.11 -0.95 -0.36
N ALA A 151 3.91 -0.06 -1.31
CA ALA A 151 3.39 1.27 -1.04
C ALA A 151 1.98 1.22 -0.46
N ASP A 152 1.07 0.47 -1.07
CA ASP A 152 -0.33 0.46 -0.63
C ASP A 152 -0.49 -0.10 0.79
N ILE A 153 0.23 -1.17 1.15
CA ILE A 153 0.20 -1.71 2.53
C ILE A 153 0.82 -0.73 3.53
N GLN A 154 1.87 0.02 3.15
CA GLN A 154 2.52 1.00 4.01
C GLN A 154 1.70 2.29 4.16
N ILE A 155 0.99 2.74 3.11
CA ILE A 155 0.02 3.84 3.18
C ILE A 155 -1.13 3.43 4.11
N ALA A 156 -1.67 2.22 3.96
CA ALA A 156 -2.71 1.70 4.84
C ALA A 156 -2.22 1.62 6.30
N TRP A 157 -0.98 1.20 6.53
CA TRP A 157 -0.38 1.22 7.85
C TRP A 157 -0.30 2.64 8.42
N ALA A 158 0.20 3.61 7.65
CA ALA A 158 0.26 5.01 8.06
C ALA A 158 -1.13 5.59 8.42
N LEU A 159 -2.17 5.23 7.66
CA LEU A 159 -3.56 5.58 7.97
C LEU A 159 -4.02 4.95 9.29
N SER A 160 -3.70 3.68 9.55
CA SER A 160 -4.02 3.04 10.83
C SER A 160 -3.35 3.74 12.02
N LEU A 161 -2.13 4.23 11.83
CA LEU A 161 -1.38 4.99 12.83
C LEU A 161 -2.01 6.38 13.08
N ALA A 162 -2.43 7.06 12.01
CA ALA A 162 -3.17 8.33 12.09
C ALA A 162 -4.51 8.15 12.83
N MET A 163 -5.27 7.08 12.53
CA MET A 163 -6.49 6.74 13.26
C MET A 163 -6.24 6.60 14.77
N LYS A 164 -5.20 5.86 15.16
CA LYS A 164 -4.82 5.71 16.58
C LYS A 164 -4.47 7.06 17.23
N ARG A 165 -3.86 8.01 16.52
CA ARG A 165 -3.60 9.36 17.04
C ARG A 165 -4.88 10.18 17.23
N VAL A 166 -5.83 10.05 16.30
CA VAL A 166 -7.16 10.66 16.43
C VAL A 166 -7.92 10.09 17.63
N GLU A 167 -7.93 8.77 17.80
CA GLU A 167 -8.58 8.10 18.95
C GLU A 167 -7.97 8.52 20.29
N LYS A 168 -6.66 8.78 20.33
CA LYS A 168 -5.93 9.30 21.49
C LYS A 168 -6.07 10.82 21.67
N GLY A 169 -6.82 11.52 20.81
CA GLY A 169 -6.99 12.98 20.85
C GLY A 169 -5.73 13.79 20.50
N LYS A 170 -4.69 13.15 19.94
CA LYS A 170 -3.44 13.82 19.54
C LYS A 170 -3.58 14.53 18.20
N TRP A 171 -4.35 13.94 17.27
CA TRP A 171 -4.63 14.50 15.95
C TRP A 171 -6.12 14.82 15.80
N LYS A 172 -6.44 15.83 15.00
CA LYS A 172 -7.83 16.14 14.63
C LYS A 172 -8.34 15.11 13.61
N ASN A 173 -9.62 14.72 13.65
CA ASN A 173 -10.16 13.88 12.58
C ASN A 173 -10.50 14.74 11.35
N ASN A 174 -9.66 14.68 10.32
CA ASN A 174 -9.86 15.44 9.08
C ASN A 174 -10.59 14.61 8.01
N TYR A 175 -11.25 15.30 7.09
CA TYR A 175 -12.01 14.68 6.00
C TYR A 175 -11.39 14.98 4.65
N PHE A 176 -11.32 13.95 3.81
CA PHE A 176 -10.69 13.99 2.49
C PHE A 176 -11.74 13.74 1.42
N ARG A 177 -11.61 14.42 0.28
CA ARG A 177 -12.48 14.21 -0.88
C ARG A 177 -12.03 12.94 -1.63
N THR A 178 -12.74 11.85 -1.40
CA THR A 178 -12.60 10.61 -2.17
C THR A 178 -13.56 10.62 -3.35
N PHE A 179 -13.41 9.62 -4.23
CA PHE A 179 -14.35 9.35 -5.30
C PHE A 179 -15.78 9.15 -4.77
N PHE A 180 -15.90 8.57 -3.57
CA PHE A 180 -17.14 8.29 -2.87
C PHE A 180 -17.49 9.40 -1.85
N GLY A 181 -17.16 10.65 -2.15
CA GLY A 181 -17.44 11.78 -1.24
C GLY A 181 -16.43 11.92 -0.10
N LYS A 182 -16.85 12.51 1.03
CA LYS A 182 -15.95 12.80 2.14
C LYS A 182 -15.71 11.56 3.01
N ALA A 183 -14.45 11.22 3.24
CA ALA A 183 -14.05 10.12 4.13
C ALA A 183 -12.97 10.61 5.10
N ASP A 184 -12.97 10.09 6.32
CA ASP A 184 -11.91 10.30 7.31
C ASP A 184 -10.83 9.21 7.21
N TYR A 185 -9.77 9.29 8.03
CA TYR A 185 -8.67 8.31 8.00
C TYR A 185 -9.17 6.86 8.12
N LYS A 186 -10.15 6.62 9.01
CA LYS A 186 -10.72 5.29 9.26
C LYS A 186 -11.42 4.72 8.04
N ASN A 187 -12.28 5.51 7.41
CA ASN A 187 -13.02 5.06 6.24
C ASN A 187 -12.08 4.85 5.04
N ILE A 188 -11.07 5.71 4.87
CA ILE A 188 -10.04 5.52 3.83
C ILE A 188 -9.26 4.24 4.07
N PHE A 189 -8.76 4.02 5.30
CA PHE A 189 -8.05 2.80 5.68
C PHE A 189 -8.86 1.55 5.34
N TYR A 190 -10.12 1.48 5.77
CA TYR A 190 -10.97 0.32 5.51
C TYR A 190 -11.21 0.05 4.03
N GLN A 191 -11.41 1.09 3.21
CA GLN A 191 -11.57 0.89 1.77
C GLN A 191 -10.25 0.50 1.08
N MET A 192 -9.12 1.05 1.52
CA MET A 192 -7.80 0.68 1.00
C MET A 192 -7.46 -0.77 1.34
N VAL A 193 -7.62 -1.21 2.59
CA VAL A 193 -7.39 -2.61 3.00
C VAL A 193 -8.23 -3.58 2.16
N LYS A 194 -9.46 -3.20 1.90
CA LYS A 194 -10.39 -3.98 1.08
C LYS A 194 -9.93 -4.09 -0.37
N GLU A 195 -9.42 -3.02 -0.98
CA GLU A 195 -8.84 -3.08 -2.33
C GLU A 195 -7.51 -3.86 -2.37
N ILE A 196 -6.67 -3.77 -1.33
CA ILE A 196 -5.46 -4.60 -1.19
C ILE A 196 -5.84 -6.08 -1.19
N ARG A 197 -6.82 -6.50 -0.37
CA ARG A 197 -7.31 -7.89 -0.36
C ARG A 197 -7.76 -8.35 -1.74
N LEU A 198 -8.36 -7.46 -2.52
CA LEU A 198 -8.91 -7.78 -3.84
C LEU A 198 -7.84 -7.93 -4.92
N TYR A 199 -6.86 -7.03 -4.92
CA TYR A 199 -6.03 -6.79 -6.11
C TYR A 199 -4.55 -7.05 -5.88
N ASP A 200 -4.07 -6.97 -4.64
CA ASP A 200 -2.65 -7.08 -4.30
C ASP A 200 -2.30 -8.40 -3.60
N ILE A 201 -3.29 -9.29 -3.39
CA ILE A 201 -3.10 -10.62 -2.79
C ILE A 201 -3.48 -11.71 -3.79
N ASP A 202 -2.61 -12.72 -3.93
CA ASP A 202 -2.97 -13.98 -4.58
C ASP A 202 -3.89 -14.77 -3.65
N TRP A 203 -5.17 -14.92 -3.98
CA TRP A 203 -6.14 -15.56 -3.08
C TRP A 203 -5.92 -17.07 -2.88
N ASP A 204 -5.29 -17.74 -3.84
CA ASP A 204 -5.11 -19.18 -3.78
C ASP A 204 -3.86 -19.52 -2.94
N LYS A 205 -2.78 -18.75 -3.11
CA LYS A 205 -1.54 -18.90 -2.33
C LYS A 205 -1.57 -18.11 -1.01
N LYS A 206 -2.43 -17.09 -0.94
CA LYS A 206 -2.49 -16.07 0.13
C LYS A 206 -1.11 -15.46 0.36
N ILE A 207 -0.51 -14.91 -0.68
CA ILE A 207 0.76 -14.19 -0.63
C ILE A 207 0.58 -12.81 -1.26
N ILE A 208 1.43 -11.87 -0.91
CA ILE A 208 1.48 -10.57 -1.60
C ILE A 208 1.87 -10.75 -3.07
N LEU A 209 1.20 -10.00 -3.93
CA LEU A 209 1.58 -9.78 -5.32
C LEU A 209 2.47 -8.52 -5.39
N PRO A 210 3.20 -8.29 -6.50
CA PRO A 210 3.92 -7.04 -6.73
C PRO A 210 3.04 -5.81 -6.95
N GLY A 211 1.73 -5.99 -7.06
CA GLY A 211 0.75 -4.94 -7.26
C GLY A 211 -0.22 -5.25 -8.38
N SER A 212 -1.24 -4.43 -8.48
CA SER A 212 -2.33 -4.63 -9.43
C SER A 212 -1.94 -4.43 -10.91
N GLN A 213 -0.82 -3.77 -11.20
CA GLN A 213 -0.36 -3.54 -12.57
C GLN A 213 0.01 -4.82 -13.33
N TRP A 214 0.47 -5.84 -12.60
CA TRP A 214 1.23 -6.95 -13.19
C TRP A 214 0.36 -8.12 -13.67
N GLY A 215 -0.96 -8.05 -13.44
CA GLY A 215 -1.91 -9.06 -13.88
C GLY A 215 -1.47 -10.49 -13.52
N ASP A 216 -1.54 -11.41 -14.49
CA ASP A 216 -1.12 -12.80 -14.29
C ASP A 216 0.41 -12.96 -14.21
N ALA A 217 1.20 -12.05 -14.81
CA ALA A 217 2.66 -12.09 -14.68
C ALA A 217 3.09 -11.85 -13.22
N GLY A 218 2.37 -10.98 -12.50
CA GLY A 218 2.58 -10.73 -11.08
C GLY A 218 2.42 -11.98 -10.20
N LYS A 219 1.60 -12.97 -10.62
CA LYS A 219 1.40 -14.22 -9.87
C LYS A 219 2.57 -15.21 -9.99
N ASN A 220 3.48 -14.95 -10.93
CA ASN A 220 4.66 -15.78 -11.19
C ASN A 220 5.93 -15.26 -10.49
N VAL A 221 5.83 -14.11 -9.81
CA VAL A 221 6.95 -13.47 -9.11
C VAL A 221 6.58 -13.09 -7.68
N PHE A 222 7.57 -12.84 -6.86
CA PHE A 222 7.41 -12.36 -5.48
C PHE A 222 8.55 -11.40 -5.11
N PHE A 223 8.24 -10.32 -4.41
CA PHE A 223 9.22 -9.31 -3.98
C PHE A 223 9.41 -9.39 -2.48
N ALA A 224 10.57 -9.90 -2.03
CA ALA A 224 10.84 -10.02 -0.59
C ALA A 224 10.91 -8.65 0.12
N GLY A 225 11.33 -7.61 -0.61
CA GLY A 225 11.39 -6.23 -0.11
C GLY A 225 10.03 -5.62 0.26
N TYR A 226 8.95 -6.15 -0.31
CA TYR A 226 7.60 -5.64 -0.06
C TYR A 226 7.05 -6.14 1.27
N PHE A 227 7.76 -7.07 1.91
CA PHE A 227 7.37 -7.67 3.18
C PHE A 227 7.50 -6.67 4.33
N THR A 228 6.37 -6.15 4.80
CA THR A 228 6.28 -5.19 5.92
C THR A 228 5.36 -5.75 7.02
N PRO A 229 5.89 -6.51 8.01
CA PRO A 229 5.05 -7.23 8.97
C PRO A 229 4.17 -6.33 9.86
N GLN A 230 4.65 -5.14 10.23
CA GLN A 230 3.84 -4.13 10.94
C GLN A 230 2.58 -3.75 10.16
N ALA A 231 2.71 -3.62 8.85
CA ALA A 231 1.59 -3.29 7.98
C ALA A 231 0.57 -4.44 7.93
N PHE A 232 1.01 -5.70 7.87
CA PHE A 232 0.09 -6.84 7.90
C PHE A 232 -0.71 -6.92 9.21
N GLU A 233 -0.08 -6.68 10.35
CA GLU A 233 -0.79 -6.60 11.63
C GLU A 233 -1.80 -5.45 11.66
N ALA A 234 -1.41 -4.27 11.15
CA ALA A 234 -2.31 -3.14 11.04
C ALA A 234 -3.52 -3.46 10.15
N LEU A 235 -3.29 -4.04 8.97
CA LEU A 235 -4.33 -4.42 8.00
C LEU A 235 -5.33 -5.44 8.57
N ASP A 236 -4.91 -6.29 9.52
CA ASP A 236 -5.79 -7.24 10.21
C ASP A 236 -6.81 -6.58 11.14
N THR A 237 -6.60 -5.32 11.52
CA THR A 237 -7.57 -4.55 12.32
C THR A 237 -8.76 -4.08 11.50
N ALA A 238 -8.67 -4.09 10.17
CA ALA A 238 -9.79 -3.74 9.31
C ALA A 238 -10.84 -4.87 9.35
N PRO A 239 -12.14 -4.53 9.38
CA PRO A 239 -13.19 -5.55 9.42
C PRO A 239 -13.08 -6.46 8.19
N ILE A 240 -13.04 -7.77 8.43
CA ILE A 240 -13.17 -8.75 7.36
C ILE A 240 -14.53 -8.50 6.72
N VAL A 241 -14.54 -8.36 5.39
CA VAL A 241 -15.76 -8.05 4.66
C VAL A 241 -16.78 -9.15 4.95
N SER A 242 -17.82 -8.83 5.73
CA SER A 242 -18.86 -9.80 6.08
C SER A 242 -19.93 -9.81 5.00
N THR A 243 -20.50 -10.99 4.74
CA THR A 243 -21.70 -11.14 3.91
C THR A 243 -22.99 -10.92 4.71
N SER A 244 -22.91 -10.58 6.00
CA SER A 244 -24.09 -10.57 6.86
C SER A 244 -24.99 -9.36 6.57
N ASN A 245 -26.19 -9.67 6.09
CA ASN A 245 -27.25 -8.75 5.75
C ASN A 245 -27.94 -8.22 7.02
N GLY A 246 -27.52 -7.04 7.49
CA GLY A 246 -28.39 -6.20 8.31
C GLY A 246 -29.28 -5.33 7.42
N PHE A 247 -30.59 -5.53 7.50
CA PHE A 247 -31.53 -4.45 7.18
C PHE A 247 -31.52 -3.49 8.36
N GLU A 248 -30.79 -2.38 8.26
CA GLU A 248 -30.94 -1.31 9.25
C GLU A 248 -32.36 -0.75 9.10
N LYS A 249 -33.18 -0.93 10.14
CA LYS A 249 -34.56 -0.43 10.20
C LYS A 249 -34.52 1.08 10.41
N GLU A 250 -34.41 1.86 9.35
CA GLU A 250 -34.90 3.25 9.38
C GLU A 250 -36.43 3.23 9.44
N LYS A 251 -37.00 3.78 10.50
CA LYS A 251 -38.45 3.94 10.64
C LYS A 251 -38.89 5.20 9.89
N ASN A 252 -39.95 5.07 9.09
CA ASN A 252 -40.76 6.14 8.50
C ASN A 252 -40.14 6.98 7.37
N SER A 253 -40.08 6.42 6.16
CA SER A 253 -40.05 7.25 4.94
C SER A 253 -41.04 6.72 3.92
N LYS A 254 -41.82 7.61 3.26
CA LYS A 254 -42.62 7.29 2.06
C LYS A 254 -41.76 6.93 0.83
N ALA A 255 -40.52 6.53 1.06
CA ALA A 255 -39.48 6.35 0.07
C ALA A 255 -39.11 4.87 -0.01
N TYR A 256 -38.85 4.41 -1.23
CA TYR A 256 -38.44 3.05 -1.50
C TYR A 256 -36.94 2.92 -1.38
N SER A 257 -36.45 1.86 -0.76
CA SER A 257 -35.02 1.61 -0.62
C SER A 257 -34.60 0.40 -1.44
N LEU A 258 -33.74 0.60 -2.44
CA LEU A 258 -33.02 -0.48 -3.11
C LEU A 258 -31.63 -0.60 -2.49
N VAL A 259 -31.35 -1.71 -1.84
CA VAL A 259 -30.01 -2.03 -1.34
C VAL A 259 -29.40 -3.05 -2.27
N ILE A 260 -28.28 -2.70 -2.89
CA ILE A 260 -27.50 -3.60 -3.73
C ILE A 260 -26.22 -3.91 -2.99
N GLN A 261 -26.05 -5.17 -2.66
CA GLN A 261 -24.80 -5.68 -2.11
C GLN A 261 -24.04 -6.41 -3.20
N ASN A 262 -22.97 -5.77 -3.67
CA ASN A 262 -22.05 -6.34 -4.64
C ASN A 262 -20.96 -7.11 -3.92
N ASN A 263 -21.04 -8.43 -3.79
CA ASN A 263 -19.99 -9.19 -3.10
C ASN A 263 -18.83 -9.65 -4.00
N SER A 264 -18.71 -9.20 -5.27
CA SER A 264 -17.45 -9.39 -6.06
C SER A 264 -17.54 -8.92 -7.52
N ALA A 265 -18.74 -8.69 -8.05
CA ALA A 265 -18.94 -8.59 -9.49
C ALA A 265 -18.12 -7.40 -9.99
N LYS A 266 -17.22 -7.68 -10.96
CA LYS A 266 -16.26 -6.70 -11.49
C LYS A 266 -16.94 -5.38 -11.82
N LYS A 267 -18.14 -5.44 -12.44
CA LYS A 267 -19.00 -4.29 -12.67
C LYS A 267 -20.47 -4.67 -12.55
N ILE A 268 -21.19 -3.98 -11.68
CA ILE A 268 -22.64 -3.92 -11.72
C ILE A 268 -23.01 -2.57 -12.29
N PHE A 269 -23.82 -2.60 -13.33
CA PHE A 269 -24.44 -1.41 -13.87
C PHE A 269 -25.89 -1.36 -13.42
N VAL A 270 -26.29 -0.23 -12.86
CA VAL A 270 -27.67 0.09 -12.57
C VAL A 270 -28.08 1.16 -13.58
N ASN A 271 -29.03 0.83 -14.45
CA ASN A 271 -29.68 1.80 -15.31
C ASN A 271 -31.02 2.20 -14.69
N LEU A 272 -31.20 3.49 -14.43
CA LEU A 272 -32.41 4.06 -13.85
C LEU A 272 -33.26 4.64 -14.98
N GLU A 273 -34.23 3.88 -15.49
CA GLU A 273 -34.91 4.20 -16.76
C GLU A 273 -36.10 5.18 -16.62
N GLN A 274 -36.46 5.68 -15.43
CA GLN A 274 -37.63 6.57 -15.23
C GLN A 274 -37.45 7.71 -14.19
N ASP A 275 -37.93 8.91 -14.53
CA ASP A 275 -37.67 10.22 -13.87
C ASP A 275 -38.86 10.81 -13.06
N ASN A 276 -39.74 9.94 -12.55
CA ASN A 276 -40.90 10.36 -11.74
C ASN A 276 -40.64 10.33 -10.23
N ALA A 277 -39.38 10.15 -9.81
CA ALA A 277 -38.98 10.08 -8.42
C ALA A 277 -37.68 10.85 -8.19
N ASN A 278 -37.51 11.42 -7.00
CA ASN A 278 -36.21 11.95 -6.59
C ASN A 278 -35.34 10.76 -6.14
N ILE A 279 -34.11 10.70 -6.66
CA ILE A 279 -33.17 9.61 -6.42
C ILE A 279 -32.07 10.13 -5.50
N HIS A 280 -31.90 9.51 -4.34
CA HIS A 280 -30.82 9.79 -3.40
C HIS A 280 -29.94 8.54 -3.28
N PRO A 281 -28.85 8.46 -4.06
CA PRO A 281 -27.93 7.36 -3.95
C PRO A 281 -26.99 7.54 -2.75
N ASP A 282 -26.60 6.42 -2.15
CA ASP A 282 -25.42 6.39 -1.29
C ASP A 282 -24.17 6.73 -2.11
N PHE A 283 -23.17 7.17 -1.37
CA PHE A 283 -21.89 7.60 -1.91
C PHE A 283 -21.11 6.52 -2.68
N TYR A 284 -21.46 5.24 -2.53
CA TYR A 284 -20.84 4.13 -3.26
C TYR A 284 -21.39 3.91 -4.68
N LEU A 285 -22.48 4.58 -5.07
CA LEU A 285 -23.02 4.51 -6.42
C LEU A 285 -22.32 5.53 -7.34
N ILE A 286 -21.70 5.05 -8.41
CA ILE A 286 -20.89 5.89 -9.30
C ILE A 286 -21.67 6.22 -10.56
N LYS A 287 -22.03 7.49 -10.79
CA LYS A 287 -22.63 7.88 -12.07
C LYS A 287 -21.59 7.77 -13.20
N THR A 288 -21.93 7.08 -14.30
CA THR A 288 -21.08 7.04 -15.49
C THR A 288 -21.35 8.27 -16.37
N GLU A 289 -20.54 8.48 -17.42
CA GLU A 289 -20.74 9.60 -18.37
C GLU A 289 -22.11 9.57 -19.07
N ASN A 290 -22.82 8.43 -19.04
CA ASN A 290 -24.19 8.30 -19.50
C ASN A 290 -25.18 8.68 -18.39
N THR A 291 -26.15 9.55 -18.70
CA THR A 291 -27.00 10.24 -17.71
C THR A 291 -27.80 9.35 -16.77
N ASN A 292 -28.03 8.07 -17.10
CA ASN A 292 -28.85 7.13 -16.31
C ASN A 292 -28.11 5.85 -15.88
N PHE A 293 -26.83 5.69 -16.21
CA PHE A 293 -26.06 4.51 -15.83
C PHE A 293 -25.21 4.78 -14.60
N TYR A 294 -25.24 3.83 -13.69
CA TYR A 294 -24.47 3.88 -12.46
C TYR A 294 -23.66 2.60 -12.29
N TRP A 295 -22.44 2.71 -11.80
CA TRP A 295 -21.55 1.62 -11.49
C TRP A 295 -21.50 1.40 -9.97
N ILE A 296 -21.66 0.15 -9.54
CA ILE A 296 -21.45 -0.25 -8.15
C ILE A 296 -20.11 -0.98 -8.04
N PRO A 297 -19.14 -0.45 -7.28
CA PRO A 297 -17.84 -1.09 -7.08
C PRO A 297 -17.97 -2.50 -6.48
N PRO A 298 -17.02 -3.39 -6.75
CA PRO A 298 -16.90 -4.66 -6.02
C PRO A 298 -16.90 -4.46 -4.50
N LEU A 299 -17.47 -5.44 -3.80
CA LEU A 299 -17.52 -5.53 -2.33
C LEU A 299 -18.19 -4.32 -1.65
N SER A 300 -19.04 -3.58 -2.35
CA SER A 300 -19.76 -2.44 -1.79
C SER A 300 -21.22 -2.80 -1.50
N LYS A 301 -21.75 -2.19 -0.45
CA LYS A 301 -23.19 -2.12 -0.19
C LYS A 301 -23.62 -0.71 -0.57
N THR A 302 -24.51 -0.63 -1.55
CA THR A 302 -25.04 0.65 -2.04
C THR A 302 -26.52 0.69 -1.74
N ARG A 303 -26.99 1.75 -1.08
CA ARG A 303 -28.41 2.06 -0.99
C ARG A 303 -28.78 3.09 -2.05
N ILE A 304 -29.94 2.93 -2.63
CA ILE A 304 -30.57 3.91 -3.52
C ILE A 304 -31.95 4.16 -2.95
N LEU A 305 -32.18 5.39 -2.49
CA LEU A 305 -33.47 5.83 -2.00
C LEU A 305 -34.25 6.48 -3.14
N PHE A 306 -35.49 6.05 -3.33
CA PHE A 306 -36.41 6.59 -4.32
C PHE A 306 -37.60 7.22 -3.62
N ILE A 307 -37.79 8.52 -3.83
CA ILE A 307 -38.93 9.26 -3.29
C ILE A 307 -39.90 9.52 -4.44
N PRO A 308 -41.03 8.79 -4.54
CA PRO A 308 -41.99 8.98 -5.62
C PRO A 308 -42.58 10.39 -5.58
N LYS A 309 -42.66 11.08 -6.73
CA LYS A 309 -43.33 12.38 -6.80
C LYS A 309 -44.85 12.23 -6.60
N ASN A 310 -45.44 11.14 -7.11
CA ASN A 310 -46.87 10.80 -7.00
C ASN A 310 -47.10 9.34 -6.54
N SER A 311 -48.29 9.04 -5.97
CA SER A 311 -48.66 7.72 -5.42
C SER A 311 -48.60 6.54 -6.40
N SER A 312 -48.60 6.81 -7.72
CA SER A 312 -48.63 5.83 -8.81
C SER A 312 -47.35 5.78 -9.67
N SER A 313 -46.22 6.22 -9.12
CA SER A 313 -44.94 6.26 -9.86
C SER A 313 -44.33 4.86 -10.03
N ASN A 314 -44.18 4.40 -11.28
CA ASN A 314 -43.36 3.22 -11.61
C ASN A 314 -41.89 3.65 -11.76
N ILE A 315 -40.96 2.83 -11.30
CA ILE A 315 -39.52 3.01 -11.49
C ILE A 315 -38.98 1.73 -12.06
N ASN A 316 -38.41 1.77 -13.26
CA ASN A 316 -37.74 0.63 -13.87
C ASN A 316 -36.24 0.69 -13.60
N ILE A 317 -35.71 -0.33 -12.93
CA ILE A 317 -34.29 -0.47 -12.62
C ILE A 317 -33.76 -1.69 -13.36
N LYS A 318 -32.85 -1.47 -14.31
CA LYS A 318 -32.09 -2.55 -14.96
C LYS A 318 -30.75 -2.73 -14.28
N ILE A 319 -30.52 -3.93 -13.74
CA ILE A 319 -29.24 -4.27 -13.11
C ILE A 319 -28.52 -5.28 -13.98
N ALA A 320 -27.46 -4.85 -14.64
CA ALA A 320 -26.63 -5.68 -15.51
C ALA A 320 -25.30 -6.04 -14.82
N PHE A 321 -24.99 -7.33 -14.78
CA PHE A 321 -23.72 -7.86 -14.27
C PHE A 321 -22.81 -8.14 -15.43
N ASN A 322 -21.66 -7.47 -15.51
CA ASN A 322 -20.73 -7.71 -16.61
C ASN A 322 -19.43 -8.32 -16.11
N ASN A 323 -19.11 -9.53 -16.58
CA ASN A 323 -17.80 -10.14 -16.39
C ASN A 323 -17.23 -10.45 -17.78
N ASN A 324 -16.09 -9.84 -18.12
CA ASN A 324 -15.45 -9.98 -19.43
C ASN A 324 -16.43 -9.74 -20.60
N SER A 325 -17.19 -8.64 -20.56
CA SER A 325 -18.12 -8.20 -21.61
C SER A 325 -19.35 -9.10 -21.85
N LYS A 326 -19.63 -10.08 -20.97
CA LYS A 326 -20.87 -10.88 -21.00
C LYS A 326 -21.80 -10.52 -19.84
N ILE A 327 -23.06 -10.20 -20.16
CA ILE A 327 -24.14 -9.98 -19.18
C ILE A 327 -24.44 -11.32 -18.48
N LYS A 328 -24.34 -11.33 -17.14
CA LYS A 328 -24.53 -12.52 -16.30
C LYS A 328 -25.88 -12.58 -15.61
N ALA A 329 -26.55 -11.46 -15.41
CA ALA A 329 -27.97 -11.41 -15.09
C ALA A 329 -28.52 -10.03 -15.43
N GLU A 330 -29.83 -9.97 -15.60
CA GLU A 330 -30.60 -8.74 -15.74
C GLU A 330 -31.83 -8.82 -14.83
N TYR A 331 -32.00 -7.81 -13.99
CA TYR A 331 -33.20 -7.61 -13.18
C TYR A 331 -33.93 -6.37 -13.65
N THR A 332 -35.24 -6.46 -13.75
CA THR A 332 -36.14 -5.31 -13.94
C THR A 332 -37.06 -5.27 -12.71
N LEU A 333 -36.88 -4.23 -11.89
CA LEU A 333 -37.69 -3.98 -10.70
C LEU A 333 -38.69 -2.87 -10.99
N ILE A 334 -39.90 -2.96 -10.43
CA ILE A 334 -40.90 -1.89 -10.45
C ILE A 334 -41.42 -1.66 -9.03
N ALA A 335 -41.53 -0.39 -8.62
CA ALA A 335 -42.23 -0.01 -7.40
C ALA A 335 -43.70 0.34 -7.70
N LYS A 336 -44.66 -0.32 -7.05
CA LYS A 336 -46.12 -0.06 -7.14
C LYS A 336 -46.77 -0.15 -5.77
N ASN A 337 -47.69 0.76 -5.44
CA ASN A 337 -48.51 0.71 -4.21
C ASN A 337 -47.69 0.44 -2.93
N GLN A 338 -46.58 1.16 -2.73
CA GLN A 338 -45.68 0.99 -1.58
C GLN A 338 -44.95 -0.37 -1.51
N LYS A 339 -44.88 -1.12 -2.61
CA LYS A 339 -44.19 -2.41 -2.70
C LYS A 339 -43.27 -2.48 -3.92
N TRP A 340 -42.16 -3.22 -3.79
CA TRP A 340 -41.34 -3.61 -4.94
C TRP A 340 -41.87 -4.90 -5.57
N ASP A 341 -41.84 -4.98 -6.90
CA ASP A 341 -42.13 -6.16 -7.69
C ASP A 341 -40.98 -6.45 -8.68
N ILE A 342 -40.74 -7.73 -8.98
CA ILE A 342 -39.78 -8.17 -10.01
C ILE A 342 -40.57 -8.54 -11.26
N VAL A 343 -40.39 -7.80 -12.35
CA VAL A 343 -41.13 -8.03 -13.61
C VAL A 343 -40.33 -8.75 -14.68
N LYS A 344 -38.99 -8.76 -14.59
CA LYS A 344 -38.14 -9.56 -15.49
C LYS A 344 -36.94 -10.11 -14.74
N LYS A 345 -36.65 -11.39 -15.00
CA LYS A 345 -35.49 -12.12 -14.48
C LYS A 345 -34.80 -12.88 -15.61
N GLN A 346 -33.59 -12.48 -15.98
CA GLN A 346 -32.78 -13.19 -16.98
C GLN A 346 -31.45 -13.60 -16.32
N PHE A 347 -31.13 -14.90 -16.28
CA PHE A 347 -30.07 -15.44 -15.42
C PHE A 347 -28.93 -16.13 -16.15
N PHE A 348 -27.70 -15.98 -15.61
CA PHE A 348 -26.54 -16.86 -15.83
C PHE A 348 -25.62 -17.01 -14.58
N THR A 349 -25.93 -16.40 -13.42
CA THR A 349 -25.21 -16.57 -12.12
C THR A 349 -26.16 -16.60 -10.91
N LYS A 350 -25.75 -17.22 -9.80
CA LYS A 350 -26.53 -17.25 -8.54
C LYS A 350 -26.53 -15.87 -7.86
N SER A 351 -27.69 -15.27 -7.67
CA SER A 351 -27.87 -14.08 -6.83
C SER A 351 -29.22 -14.15 -6.12
N ASP A 352 -29.26 -13.63 -4.91
CA ASP A 352 -30.44 -13.68 -4.06
C ASP A 352 -31.11 -12.30 -4.06
N ILE A 353 -32.41 -12.26 -4.34
CA ILE A 353 -33.21 -11.05 -4.20
C ILE A 353 -34.24 -11.31 -3.11
N THR A 354 -34.29 -10.42 -2.14
CA THR A 354 -35.29 -10.42 -1.07
C THR A 354 -36.02 -9.09 -1.10
N ILE A 355 -37.33 -9.15 -1.24
CA ILE A 355 -38.20 -7.97 -1.17
C ILE A 355 -38.95 -8.01 0.16
N GLN A 356 -38.98 -6.89 0.86
CA GLN A 356 -39.74 -6.68 2.08
C GLN A 356 -40.41 -5.30 2.02
N ASN A 357 -41.73 -5.28 1.81
CA ASN A 357 -42.54 -4.06 1.74
C ASN A 357 -41.95 -3.00 0.78
N ASP A 358 -41.53 -1.86 1.34
CA ASP A 358 -40.92 -0.69 0.68
C ASP A 358 -39.43 -0.89 0.33
N ARG A 359 -38.86 -2.07 0.58
CA ARG A 359 -37.43 -2.36 0.39
C ARG A 359 -37.19 -3.55 -0.53
N ALA A 360 -36.22 -3.38 -1.42
CA ALA A 360 -35.64 -4.46 -2.19
C ALA A 360 -34.16 -4.60 -1.79
N LEU A 361 -33.75 -5.78 -1.36
CA LEU A 361 -32.35 -6.15 -1.16
C LEU A 361 -31.93 -7.11 -2.27
N ILE A 362 -30.95 -6.69 -3.04
CA ILE A 362 -30.32 -7.52 -4.08
C ILE A 362 -28.93 -7.85 -3.58
N THR A 363 -28.75 -9.11 -3.18
CA THR A 363 -27.45 -9.64 -2.79
C THR A 363 -26.86 -10.41 -3.95
N ILE A 364 -25.81 -9.86 -4.54
CA ILE A 364 -25.05 -10.55 -5.59
C ILE A 364 -23.90 -11.25 -4.91
N LYS A 365 -24.04 -12.57 -4.80
CA LYS A 365 -23.05 -13.45 -4.19
C LYS A 365 -22.19 -14.05 -5.29
N ASP A 366 -20.89 -13.94 -5.12
CA ASP A 366 -19.93 -14.74 -5.86
C ASP A 366 -19.17 -15.60 -4.87
N LYS A 367 -18.90 -16.83 -5.30
CA LYS A 367 -18.12 -17.78 -4.52
C LYS A 367 -16.68 -17.31 -4.29
N THR A 368 -16.18 -16.35 -5.09
CA THR A 368 -14.87 -15.73 -4.85
C THR A 368 -14.80 -14.95 -3.55
N PHE A 369 -15.92 -14.50 -2.97
CA PHE A 369 -15.91 -13.72 -1.74
C PHE A 369 -15.46 -14.51 -0.50
N SER A 370 -15.75 -15.81 -0.42
CA SER A 370 -15.23 -16.63 0.68
C SER A 370 -13.70 -16.71 0.63
N LYS A 371 -13.08 -16.48 -0.54
CA LYS A 371 -11.63 -16.38 -0.67
C LYS A 371 -11.04 -15.09 -0.09
N LEU A 372 -11.84 -14.07 0.22
CA LEU A 372 -11.39 -12.84 0.87
C LEU A 372 -11.38 -12.92 2.40
N GLN A 373 -11.96 -14.00 2.95
CA GLN A 373 -12.02 -14.27 4.38
C GLN A 373 -10.71 -14.90 4.87
N PHE A 374 -9.59 -14.18 4.74
CA PHE A 374 -8.30 -14.53 5.32
C PHE A 374 -7.82 -13.46 6.30
N SER A 375 -6.83 -13.77 7.12
CA SER A 375 -6.09 -12.75 7.88
C SER A 375 -4.83 -12.34 7.10
N PHE A 376 -4.44 -11.08 7.17
CA PHE A 376 -3.13 -10.64 6.71
C PHE A 376 -1.98 -11.28 7.49
N SER A 377 -2.21 -11.72 8.73
CA SER A 377 -1.29 -12.61 9.45
C SER A 377 -1.05 -13.93 8.71
N GLU A 378 -2.08 -14.51 8.08
CA GLU A 378 -1.91 -15.67 7.20
C GLU A 378 -1.09 -15.32 5.96
N VAL A 379 -1.36 -14.16 5.34
CA VAL A 379 -0.60 -13.66 4.18
C VAL A 379 0.88 -13.45 4.52
N MET A 380 1.16 -12.85 5.67
CA MET A 380 2.49 -12.64 6.21
C MET A 380 3.24 -13.96 6.36
N ILE A 381 2.63 -14.95 7.03
CA ILE A 381 3.25 -16.26 7.26
C ILE A 381 3.53 -16.98 5.93
N ASN A 382 2.56 -17.02 5.02
CA ASN A 382 2.74 -17.68 3.72
C ASN A 382 3.80 -16.99 2.86
N SER A 383 3.85 -15.65 2.89
CA SER A 383 4.87 -14.87 2.19
C SER A 383 6.27 -15.15 2.76
N ALA A 384 6.42 -15.23 4.08
CA ALA A 384 7.69 -15.61 4.71
C ALA A 384 8.11 -17.05 4.39
N GLN A 385 7.16 -17.98 4.24
CA GLN A 385 7.45 -19.35 3.79
C GLN A 385 8.01 -19.38 2.36
N VAL A 386 7.56 -18.50 1.47
CA VAL A 386 8.14 -18.37 0.12
C VAL A 386 9.63 -18.01 0.19
N ILE A 387 9.96 -17.00 1.01
CA ILE A 387 11.33 -16.54 1.23
C ILE A 387 12.20 -17.67 1.81
N LYS A 388 11.71 -18.33 2.87
CA LYS A 388 12.41 -19.46 3.50
C LYS A 388 12.69 -20.59 2.52
N LYS A 389 11.67 -21.04 1.76
CA LYS A 389 11.81 -22.11 0.78
C LYS A 389 12.86 -21.78 -0.28
N PHE A 390 12.95 -20.52 -0.70
CA PHE A 390 14.01 -20.10 -1.61
C PHE A 390 15.39 -20.19 -0.96
N GLN A 391 15.56 -19.65 0.25
CA GLN A 391 16.83 -19.71 0.98
C GLN A 391 17.31 -21.17 1.15
N GLU A 392 16.40 -22.08 1.50
CA GLU A 392 16.69 -23.51 1.65
C GLU A 392 17.06 -24.17 0.32
N LYS A 393 16.32 -23.88 -0.76
CA LYS A 393 16.56 -24.45 -2.09
C LYS A 393 17.93 -24.08 -2.65
N HIS A 394 18.38 -22.85 -2.42
CA HIS A 394 19.63 -22.34 -3.01
C HIS A 394 20.81 -22.34 -2.04
N ASN A 395 20.58 -22.57 -0.73
CA ASN A 395 21.59 -22.58 0.33
C ASN A 395 22.44 -21.29 0.38
N THR A 396 21.83 -20.15 0.09
CA THR A 396 22.52 -18.84 0.04
C THR A 396 22.28 -18.03 1.32
N GLY A 397 21.17 -18.29 2.01
CA GLY A 397 20.61 -17.43 3.06
C GLY A 397 20.11 -16.07 2.56
N LEU A 398 20.39 -15.67 1.33
CA LEU A 398 19.92 -14.43 0.69
C LEU A 398 18.73 -14.69 -0.23
N VAL A 399 18.02 -13.63 -0.62
CA VAL A 399 17.00 -13.65 -1.67
C VAL A 399 17.20 -12.56 -2.71
N PRO A 400 16.90 -12.84 -3.99
CA PRO A 400 16.97 -11.84 -5.05
C PRO A 400 15.95 -10.70 -4.82
N ASN A 401 16.14 -9.56 -5.49
CA ASN A 401 15.15 -8.47 -5.54
C ASN A 401 13.78 -9.00 -6.00
N ILE A 402 13.77 -9.88 -7.01
CA ILE A 402 12.57 -10.53 -7.54
C ILE A 402 12.76 -12.04 -7.50
N LEU A 403 11.89 -12.75 -6.79
CA LEU A 403 11.82 -14.21 -6.76
C LEU A 403 10.90 -14.71 -7.88
N TYR A 404 11.46 -15.35 -8.90
CA TYR A 404 10.69 -15.98 -9.98
C TYR A 404 10.34 -17.43 -9.63
N PHE A 405 9.05 -17.77 -9.62
CA PHE A 405 8.60 -19.12 -9.27
C PHE A 405 8.99 -20.19 -10.30
N ASP A 406 9.20 -19.80 -11.56
CA ASP A 406 9.72 -20.69 -12.61
C ASP A 406 11.26 -20.80 -12.60
N GLY A 407 11.93 -20.03 -11.75
CA GLY A 407 13.39 -19.99 -11.64
C GLY A 407 14.11 -19.27 -12.79
N LYS A 408 13.39 -18.55 -13.67
CA LYS A 408 13.99 -17.82 -14.79
C LYS A 408 14.16 -16.35 -14.46
N TYR A 409 15.41 -15.89 -14.48
CA TYR A 409 15.78 -14.53 -14.09
C TYR A 409 16.31 -13.74 -15.30
N PRO A 410 15.53 -12.82 -15.87
CA PRO A 410 15.89 -12.11 -17.10
C PRO A 410 17.09 -11.17 -16.99
N SER A 411 17.45 -10.66 -15.81
CA SER A 411 18.54 -9.67 -15.66
C SER A 411 19.46 -9.91 -14.46
N LYS A 412 20.61 -9.22 -14.44
CA LYS A 412 21.56 -9.21 -13.31
C LYS A 412 20.96 -8.56 -12.06
N TRP A 413 20.21 -7.47 -12.24
CA TRP A 413 19.58 -6.74 -11.13
C TRP A 413 18.53 -7.60 -10.42
N GLU A 414 17.73 -8.37 -11.16
CA GLU A 414 16.74 -9.27 -10.56
C GLU A 414 17.39 -10.37 -9.72
N LYS A 415 18.56 -10.88 -10.12
CA LYS A 415 19.32 -11.91 -9.39
C LYS A 415 20.02 -11.37 -8.13
N ALA A 416 20.12 -10.05 -8.00
CA ALA A 416 20.88 -9.43 -6.92
C ALA A 416 20.05 -9.32 -5.64
N PHE A 417 20.64 -9.62 -4.50
CA PHE A 417 20.23 -9.08 -3.21
C PHE A 417 20.71 -7.63 -3.17
N SER A 418 19.79 -6.68 -3.21
CA SER A 418 20.14 -5.25 -3.21
C SER A 418 19.06 -4.41 -2.53
N TYR A 419 18.75 -3.23 -3.08
CA TYR A 419 17.84 -2.23 -2.53
C TYR A 419 16.46 -2.80 -2.15
N ASP A 420 15.84 -3.62 -3.02
CA ASP A 420 14.52 -4.16 -2.68
C ASP A 420 14.64 -5.22 -1.58
N ALA A 421 15.50 -6.22 -1.76
CA ALA A 421 15.62 -7.32 -0.82
C ALA A 421 16.03 -6.89 0.60
N ILE A 422 16.88 -5.86 0.74
CA ILE A 422 17.34 -5.38 2.07
C ILE A 422 16.19 -4.82 2.93
N ARG A 423 15.10 -4.34 2.32
CA ARG A 423 13.93 -3.82 3.05
C ARG A 423 13.26 -4.88 3.93
N TYR A 424 13.42 -6.16 3.63
CA TYR A 424 12.98 -7.24 4.53
C TYR A 424 13.61 -7.11 5.93
N ILE A 425 14.92 -6.80 5.98
CA ILE A 425 15.64 -6.60 7.25
C ILE A 425 15.16 -5.35 7.97
N LEU A 426 14.94 -4.26 7.22
CA LEU A 426 14.47 -2.98 7.76
C LEU A 426 13.17 -3.15 8.54
N TRP A 427 12.17 -3.82 7.95
CA TRP A 427 10.85 -3.93 8.57
C TRP A 427 10.76 -5.08 9.57
N THR A 428 11.39 -6.21 9.29
CA THR A 428 11.24 -7.42 10.14
C THR A 428 12.01 -7.33 11.44
N THR A 429 13.18 -6.68 11.46
CA THR A 429 14.01 -6.53 12.68
C THR A 429 13.26 -5.88 13.84
N PRO A 430 12.78 -4.63 13.73
CA PRO A 430 12.09 -3.97 14.83
C PRO A 430 10.80 -4.69 15.19
N PHE A 431 10.06 -5.21 14.20
CA PHE A 431 8.83 -5.94 14.43
C PHE A 431 9.02 -7.13 15.37
N LEU A 432 9.99 -8.00 15.08
CA LEU A 432 10.25 -9.18 15.91
C LEU A 432 10.79 -8.81 17.30
N SER A 433 11.57 -7.73 17.40
CA SER A 433 12.07 -7.27 18.70
C SER A 433 10.94 -6.83 19.64
N LYS A 434 9.88 -6.22 19.10
CA LYS A 434 8.72 -5.73 19.86
C LYS A 434 7.63 -6.78 20.02
N ASN A 435 7.56 -7.78 19.13
CA ASN A 435 6.48 -8.77 19.08
C ASN A 435 6.99 -10.23 19.15
N PRO A 436 7.65 -10.65 20.25
CA PRO A 436 8.20 -12.00 20.39
C PRO A 436 7.13 -13.11 20.43
N HIS A 437 5.86 -12.75 20.62
CA HIS A 437 4.74 -13.67 20.74
C HIS A 437 3.89 -13.79 19.46
N ILE A 438 4.25 -13.09 18.39
CA ILE A 438 3.48 -13.09 17.14
C ILE A 438 3.45 -14.50 16.53
N LYS A 439 2.31 -14.88 15.94
CA LYS A 439 2.21 -16.10 15.15
C LYS A 439 3.20 -16.05 13.99
N GLY A 440 4.03 -17.07 13.87
CA GLY A 440 5.09 -17.14 12.85
C GLY A 440 6.42 -16.50 13.26
N TYR A 441 6.58 -16.04 14.51
CA TYR A 441 7.85 -15.48 15.02
C TYR A 441 9.09 -16.31 14.64
N ALA A 442 9.07 -17.61 14.94
CA ALA A 442 10.21 -18.50 14.67
C ALA A 442 10.56 -18.59 13.17
N LEU A 443 9.55 -18.56 12.29
CA LEU A 443 9.74 -18.55 10.84
C LEU A 443 10.39 -17.24 10.39
N LEU A 444 9.82 -16.10 10.80
CA LEU A 444 10.32 -14.77 10.44
C LEU A 444 11.75 -14.55 10.95
N LYS A 445 12.02 -14.95 12.19
CA LYS A 445 13.35 -14.87 12.82
C LYS A 445 14.35 -15.73 12.09
N ASN A 446 13.99 -16.97 11.72
CA ASN A 446 14.87 -17.85 10.95
C ASN A 446 15.24 -17.25 9.58
N VAL A 447 14.26 -16.70 8.86
CA VAL A 447 14.51 -16.02 7.59
C VAL A 447 15.44 -14.81 7.77
N LEU A 448 15.17 -13.97 8.77
CA LEU A 448 15.98 -12.79 9.09
C LEU A 448 17.43 -13.15 9.46
N ASP A 449 17.61 -14.17 10.31
CA ASP A 449 18.93 -14.62 10.77
C ASP A 449 19.75 -15.20 9.62
N ASN A 450 19.12 -15.96 8.73
CA ASN A 450 19.78 -16.47 7.54
C ASN A 450 20.24 -15.33 6.61
N MET A 451 19.37 -14.33 6.36
CA MET A 451 19.76 -13.17 5.52
C MET A 451 20.91 -12.41 6.13
N THR A 452 20.78 -12.02 7.41
CA THR A 452 21.78 -11.18 8.08
C THR A 452 23.11 -11.89 8.20
N LYS A 453 23.14 -13.18 8.60
CA LYS A 453 24.36 -13.99 8.65
C LYS A 453 25.06 -14.06 7.28
N SER A 454 24.30 -14.26 6.20
CA SER A 454 24.87 -14.31 4.84
C SER A 454 25.35 -12.95 4.32
N LEU A 455 24.83 -11.83 4.85
CA LEU A 455 25.26 -10.48 4.46
C LEU A 455 26.56 -10.04 5.12
N LEU A 456 26.84 -10.44 6.36
CA LEU A 456 27.99 -9.96 7.13
C LEU A 456 29.35 -10.06 6.39
N PRO A 457 29.67 -11.16 5.66
CA PRO A 457 30.93 -11.26 4.91
C PRO A 457 31.09 -10.24 3.78
N PHE A 458 30.00 -9.62 3.34
CA PHE A 458 29.99 -8.60 2.30
C PHE A 458 30.10 -7.17 2.85
N ILE A 459 30.30 -6.98 4.15
CA ILE A 459 30.56 -5.64 4.70
C ILE A 459 32.06 -5.39 4.64
N LYS A 460 32.50 -4.52 3.73
CA LYS A 460 33.92 -4.21 3.53
C LYS A 460 34.22 -2.73 3.68
N LYS A 461 35.46 -2.43 4.07
CA LYS A 461 35.97 -1.06 4.12
C LYS A 461 36.23 -0.55 2.71
N SER A 462 35.50 0.50 2.31
CA SER A 462 35.78 1.29 1.11
C SER A 462 36.68 2.48 1.42
N LYS A 463 37.06 3.26 0.40
CA LYS A 463 37.74 4.56 0.59
C LYS A 463 36.96 5.52 1.49
N ASN A 464 35.63 5.43 1.47
CA ASN A 464 34.73 6.37 2.13
C ASN A 464 34.02 5.76 3.36
N GLY A 465 34.50 4.61 3.88
CA GLY A 465 33.93 3.93 5.05
C GLY A 465 33.41 2.53 4.76
N TRP A 466 32.81 1.87 5.74
CA TRP A 466 32.29 0.50 5.57
C TRP A 466 30.96 0.48 4.82
N THR A 467 30.84 -0.40 3.85
CA THR A 467 29.63 -0.49 3.03
C THR A 467 29.35 -1.92 2.62
N LEU A 468 28.08 -2.22 2.37
CA LEU A 468 27.67 -3.29 1.47
C LEU A 468 27.94 -2.90 0.01
N PRO A 469 28.07 -3.86 -0.93
CA PRO A 469 28.30 -3.55 -2.33
C PRO A 469 27.08 -2.82 -2.92
N PRO A 470 27.23 -1.58 -3.45
CA PRO A 470 26.09 -0.79 -3.92
C PRO A 470 25.31 -1.43 -5.08
N GLU A 471 25.97 -2.21 -5.93
CA GLU A 471 25.32 -2.97 -7.00
C GLU A 471 24.68 -4.30 -6.51
N GLY A 472 24.72 -4.56 -5.21
CA GLY A 472 24.18 -5.76 -4.58
C GLY A 472 25.07 -6.99 -4.65
N ILE A 473 24.51 -8.12 -4.22
CA ILE A 473 25.17 -9.43 -4.17
C ILE A 473 24.41 -10.38 -5.08
N ASN A 474 25.06 -11.01 -6.05
CA ASN A 474 24.42 -12.05 -6.85
C ASN A 474 24.10 -13.23 -5.94
N VAL A 475 22.82 -13.52 -5.75
CA VAL A 475 22.38 -14.54 -4.78
C VAL A 475 22.80 -15.94 -5.20
N PHE A 476 22.89 -16.22 -6.50
CA PHE A 476 23.20 -17.57 -7.00
C PHE A 476 24.69 -17.88 -6.98
N THR A 477 25.54 -16.89 -7.22
CA THR A 477 27.00 -17.08 -7.18
C THR A 477 27.60 -16.71 -5.83
N ASN A 478 26.83 -16.02 -4.98
CA ASN A 478 27.28 -15.44 -3.72
C ASN A 478 28.50 -14.51 -3.92
N GLU A 479 28.45 -13.69 -4.97
CA GLU A 479 29.51 -12.74 -5.33
C GLU A 479 28.97 -11.31 -5.29
N ALA A 480 29.80 -10.38 -4.83
CA ALA A 480 29.48 -8.96 -4.89
C ALA A 480 29.46 -8.50 -6.35
N ASN A 481 28.37 -7.84 -6.77
CA ASN A 481 28.35 -7.15 -8.04
C ASN A 481 29.30 -5.94 -7.94
N ASN A 482 30.32 -5.90 -8.82
CA ASN A 482 31.35 -4.87 -8.94
C ASN A 482 31.01 -3.53 -8.26
N GLY A 483 31.52 -3.28 -7.05
CA GLY A 483 31.18 -2.02 -6.39
C GLY A 483 31.62 -1.94 -4.94
N TRP A 484 32.74 -1.26 -4.71
CA TRP A 484 33.12 -0.73 -3.39
C TRP A 484 33.53 0.74 -3.49
N LYS A 485 33.20 1.41 -4.59
CA LYS A 485 33.66 2.79 -4.87
C LYS A 485 32.86 3.84 -4.11
N HIS A 486 31.60 3.52 -3.81
CA HIS A 486 30.67 4.43 -3.14
C HIS A 486 30.02 3.72 -1.96
N VAL A 487 29.71 4.49 -0.92
CA VAL A 487 28.91 4.02 0.21
C VAL A 487 27.45 4.05 -0.20
N SER A 488 26.68 3.05 0.21
CA SER A 488 25.23 3.04 0.03
C SER A 488 24.52 3.11 1.39
N PRO A 489 24.13 4.30 1.87
CA PRO A 489 23.36 4.46 3.10
C PRO A 489 22.07 3.65 3.09
N ALA A 490 21.41 3.55 1.92
CA ALA A 490 20.18 2.78 1.75
C ALA A 490 20.37 1.27 2.01
N LEU A 491 21.56 0.71 1.72
CA LEU A 491 21.87 -0.69 2.05
C LEU A 491 22.39 -0.85 3.48
N ASN A 492 23.19 0.11 3.96
CA ASN A 492 23.81 0.04 5.28
C ASN A 492 22.81 0.26 6.42
N ALA A 493 21.85 1.18 6.25
CA ALA A 493 20.91 1.58 7.30
C ALA A 493 20.07 0.41 7.85
N PRO A 494 19.49 -0.48 7.04
CA PRO A 494 18.79 -1.67 7.56
C PRO A 494 19.69 -2.62 8.36
N VAL A 495 20.96 -2.80 7.95
CA VAL A 495 21.90 -3.67 8.68
C VAL A 495 22.37 -3.03 9.97
N PHE A 496 22.56 -1.71 9.98
CA PHE A 496 22.82 -0.96 11.20
C PHE A 496 21.66 -1.06 12.19
N LEU A 497 20.41 -0.94 11.71
CA LEU A 497 19.22 -1.14 12.54
C LEU A 497 19.19 -2.57 13.12
N TYR A 498 19.53 -3.58 12.32
CA TYR A 498 19.69 -4.95 12.82
C TYR A 498 20.75 -5.03 13.93
N ALA A 499 21.94 -4.45 13.71
CA ALA A 499 23.00 -4.42 14.71
C ALA A 499 22.58 -3.74 16.01
N TYR A 500 21.81 -2.64 15.92
CA TYR A 500 21.23 -1.94 17.06
C TYR A 500 20.35 -2.86 17.92
N TYR A 501 19.38 -3.55 17.31
CA TYR A 501 18.49 -4.46 18.03
C TYR A 501 19.21 -5.73 18.54
N GLN A 502 20.26 -6.19 17.87
CA GLN A 502 21.08 -7.30 18.34
C GLN A 502 22.13 -6.88 19.40
N LYS A 503 22.25 -5.58 19.70
CA LYS A 503 23.28 -5.04 20.59
C LYS A 503 24.72 -5.32 20.12
N ASP A 504 24.92 -5.43 18.79
CA ASP A 504 26.23 -5.67 18.17
C ASP A 504 26.98 -4.33 17.98
N LYS A 505 27.71 -3.93 19.03
CA LYS A 505 28.48 -2.66 19.03
C LYS A 505 29.50 -2.58 17.91
N ALA A 506 30.23 -3.67 17.65
CA ALA A 506 31.29 -3.67 16.66
C ALA A 506 30.74 -3.47 15.23
N LEU A 507 29.58 -4.04 14.93
CA LEU A 507 28.92 -3.83 13.65
C LEU A 507 28.32 -2.44 13.53
N MET A 508 27.71 -1.91 14.61
CA MET A 508 27.22 -0.53 14.64
C MET A 508 28.34 0.48 14.40
N GLU A 509 29.46 0.39 15.14
CA GLU A 509 30.61 1.29 15.01
C GLU A 509 31.19 1.28 13.58
N LYS A 510 31.17 0.13 12.90
CA LYS A 510 31.61 0.03 11.50
C LYS A 510 30.70 0.83 10.57
N LEU A 511 29.38 0.72 10.74
CA LEU A 511 28.39 1.27 9.81
C LEU A 511 27.97 2.71 10.14
N ALA A 512 28.05 3.12 11.40
CA ALA A 512 27.60 4.42 11.91
C ALA A 512 28.15 5.63 11.13
N PRO A 513 29.45 5.72 10.78
CA PRO A 513 29.98 6.91 10.11
C PRO A 513 29.29 7.26 8.79
N ASN A 514 28.73 6.25 8.10
CA ASN A 514 28.06 6.41 6.81
C ASN A 514 26.56 6.69 6.93
N ILE A 515 26.03 6.57 8.13
CA ILE A 515 24.62 6.69 8.46
C ILE A 515 24.42 8.01 9.21
N GLU A 516 25.13 8.19 10.31
CA GLU A 516 25.03 9.38 11.16
C GLU A 516 25.48 10.65 10.43
N ASN A 517 26.54 10.57 9.63
CA ASN A 517 27.06 11.72 8.87
C ASN A 517 26.41 11.90 7.50
N TYR A 518 25.42 11.08 7.13
CA TYR A 518 24.68 11.33 5.89
C TYR A 518 23.97 12.69 6.02
N SER A 519 24.20 13.60 5.07
CA SER A 519 23.65 14.95 5.08
C SER A 519 22.64 15.11 3.96
N ILE A 520 21.35 15.11 4.32
CA ILE A 520 20.23 15.37 3.41
C ILE A 520 20.39 16.71 2.68
N ALA A 521 20.84 17.75 3.40
CA ALA A 521 21.08 19.07 2.81
C ALA A 521 22.13 19.07 1.69
N ASN A 522 23.12 18.18 1.76
CA ASN A 522 24.19 18.07 0.76
C ASN A 522 23.92 16.99 -0.31
N LYS A 523 22.81 16.26 -0.21
CA LYS A 523 22.46 15.11 -1.05
C LYS A 523 21.03 15.21 -1.58
N GLN A 524 20.68 16.40 -2.07
CA GLN A 524 19.36 16.71 -2.61
C GLN A 524 19.13 16.07 -3.98
N PRO A 525 17.88 15.72 -4.35
CA PRO A 525 17.54 15.36 -5.71
C PRO A 525 17.74 16.57 -6.65
N SER A 526 18.45 16.36 -7.74
CA SER A 526 18.79 17.39 -8.73
C SER A 526 18.15 17.14 -10.08
N ILE A 527 17.76 18.22 -10.78
CA ILE A 527 17.31 18.13 -12.18
C ILE A 527 18.40 17.63 -13.14
N PHE A 528 19.65 17.63 -12.69
CA PHE A 528 20.81 17.17 -13.44
C PHE A 528 21.23 15.72 -13.08
N ASP A 529 20.53 15.07 -12.15
CA ASP A 529 20.82 13.68 -11.81
C ASP A 529 20.68 12.77 -13.04
N PRO A 530 21.49 11.70 -13.16
CA PRO A 530 21.31 10.71 -14.21
C PRO A 530 19.87 10.19 -14.25
N PRO A 531 19.32 9.85 -15.43
CA PRO A 531 18.00 9.26 -15.50
C PRO A 531 17.90 8.00 -14.63
N ASN A 532 16.79 7.84 -13.93
CA ASN A 532 16.56 6.76 -12.96
C ASN A 532 17.44 6.79 -11.68
N ASP A 533 18.21 7.85 -11.41
CA ASP A 533 18.97 7.95 -10.16
C ASP A 533 18.08 8.49 -9.02
N SER A 534 17.70 7.58 -8.12
CA SER A 534 16.92 7.88 -6.90
C SER A 534 17.76 7.76 -5.63
N SER A 535 19.10 7.72 -5.74
CA SER A 535 19.99 7.45 -4.60
C SER A 535 19.90 8.51 -3.50
N ALA A 536 19.71 9.78 -3.86
CA ALA A 536 19.46 10.89 -2.95
C ALA A 536 18.20 10.63 -2.10
N TYR A 537 17.07 10.39 -2.76
CA TYR A 537 15.80 10.09 -2.12
C TYR A 537 15.89 8.88 -1.18
N TYR A 538 16.44 7.76 -1.67
CA TYR A 538 16.51 6.53 -0.88
C TYR A 538 17.43 6.66 0.33
N GLY A 539 18.59 7.31 0.17
CA GLY A 539 19.48 7.60 1.28
C GLY A 539 18.76 8.40 2.36
N ALA A 540 18.10 9.50 1.99
CA ALA A 540 17.37 10.35 2.93
C ALA A 540 16.25 9.60 3.67
N CYS A 541 15.36 8.91 2.95
CA CYS A 541 14.24 8.22 3.57
C CYS A 541 14.69 7.07 4.47
N MET A 542 15.68 6.26 4.05
CA MET A 542 16.16 5.15 4.88
C MET A 542 16.77 5.65 6.19
N ILE A 543 17.56 6.72 6.16
CA ILE A 543 18.15 7.32 7.36
C ILE A 543 17.07 7.82 8.32
N LEU A 544 16.09 8.57 7.81
CA LEU A 544 15.02 9.11 8.65
C LEU A 544 14.08 8.04 9.19
N ILE A 545 13.81 6.97 8.41
CA ILE A 545 12.99 5.84 8.87
C ILE A 545 13.72 5.09 9.99
N ILE A 546 15.00 4.75 9.84
CA ILE A 546 15.72 4.04 10.92
C ILE A 546 15.85 4.91 12.17
N GLN A 547 16.05 6.22 12.00
CA GLN A 547 16.08 7.16 13.11
C GLN A 547 14.73 7.15 13.85
N ALA A 548 13.62 7.27 13.12
CA ALA A 548 12.28 7.20 13.70
C ALA A 548 12.00 5.87 14.42
N ILE A 549 12.49 4.75 13.91
CA ILE A 549 12.34 3.43 14.55
C ILE A 549 13.16 3.34 15.84
N ILE A 550 14.42 3.78 15.80
CA ILE A 550 15.33 3.77 16.96
C ILE A 550 14.82 4.70 18.07
N GLU A 551 14.28 5.86 17.70
CA GLU A 551 13.67 6.84 18.61
C GLU A 551 12.24 6.44 19.04
N GLU A 552 11.77 5.24 18.66
CA GLU A 552 10.44 4.71 18.97
C GLU A 552 9.27 5.60 18.52
N LYS A 553 9.51 6.46 17.52
CA LYS A 553 8.50 7.32 16.89
C LYS A 553 7.66 6.59 15.85
N LEU A 554 8.18 5.47 15.34
CA LEU A 554 7.47 4.55 14.45
C LEU A 554 7.33 3.19 15.17
N GLU A 555 6.08 2.82 15.46
CA GLU A 555 5.72 1.64 16.26
C GLU A 555 5.99 0.33 15.52
#